data_AF-A0A932JWQ4-F1
#
_entry.id   AF-A0A932JWQ4-F1
#
_cell.length_a   1.000
_cell.length_b   1.000
_cell.length_c   1.000
_cell.angle_alpha   90.00
_cell.angle_beta   90.00
_cell.angle_gamma   90.00
#
_symmetry.space_group_name_H-M   'P 1'
#
loop_
_entity.id
_entity.type
_entity.pdbx_description
1 polymer ?
#
loop_
_entity_poly.entity_id
_entity_poly.type
_entity_poly.pdbx_seq_one_letter_code
_entity_poly.pdbx_strand_id
1 'polypeptide(L)'
;MRLKDVPNCDSEAPCPAVVADEGLAHLAFYSDDEEDITVIVTFWGCAALRFGAGGGKLDAQELTDSKWLHARRAAAVEASPEAVRALKNLHHYSFTFPAWSFECLADGYTVKTRPGHTPLKSASDLAQDMRGV
;
A
#
# COMPACT_ATOMS: atom_id res chain seq x y z
N MET A 1 3.03 12.60 -6.41
CA MET A 1 1.97 13.40 -5.74
C MET A 1 1.79 12.82 -4.34
N ARG A 2 1.80 13.63 -3.28
CA ARG A 2 1.63 13.12 -1.91
C ARG A 2 0.23 12.53 -1.73
N LEU A 3 0.13 11.40 -1.02
CA LEU A 3 -1.16 10.79 -0.70
C LEU A 3 -1.94 11.64 0.30
N LYS A 4 -3.26 11.67 0.13
CA LYS A 4 -4.18 12.39 1.01
C LYS A 4 -4.53 11.50 2.18
N ASP A 5 -4.75 12.11 3.33
CA ASP A 5 -5.29 11.45 4.52
C ASP A 5 -4.43 10.28 5.03
N VAL A 6 -3.16 10.20 4.61
CA VAL A 6 -2.15 9.29 5.14
C VAL A 6 -1.34 10.05 6.19
N PRO A 7 -1.47 9.70 7.50
CA PRO A 7 -0.65 10.28 8.55
C PRO A 7 0.84 10.05 8.32
N ASN A 8 1.67 10.85 8.97
CA ASN A 8 3.11 10.60 8.97
C ASN A 8 3.40 9.32 9.79
N CYS A 9 4.48 8.64 9.45
CA CYS A 9 4.89 7.41 10.13
C CYS A 9 5.86 7.75 11.27
N ASP A 10 5.73 7.05 12.39
CA ASP A 10 6.74 7.09 13.44
C ASP A 10 8.04 6.42 12.96
N SER A 11 9.15 7.17 12.98
CA SER A 11 10.47 6.71 12.55
C SER A 11 11.16 5.78 13.55
N GLU A 12 10.76 5.83 14.83
CA GLU A 12 11.31 5.00 15.90
C GLU A 12 10.50 3.70 16.11
N ALA A 13 9.31 3.65 15.51
CA ALA A 13 8.40 2.53 15.65
C ALA A 13 8.87 1.24 14.93
N PRO A 14 8.37 0.06 15.38
CA PRO A 14 8.65 -1.22 14.74
C PRO A 14 8.34 -1.24 13.24
N CYS A 15 8.95 -2.20 12.54
CA CYS A 15 8.80 -2.38 11.10
C CYS A 15 7.31 -2.37 10.68
N PRO A 16 6.97 -1.70 9.57
CA PRO A 16 5.63 -1.76 9.01
C PRO A 16 5.28 -3.22 8.66
N ALA A 17 3.99 -3.54 8.73
CA ALA A 17 3.48 -4.86 8.39
C ALA A 17 2.68 -4.80 7.10
N VAL A 18 2.81 -5.83 6.27
CA VAL A 18 2.03 -5.98 5.04
C VAL A 18 1.34 -7.33 5.06
N VAL A 19 0.02 -7.30 4.86
CA VAL A 19 -0.81 -8.49 4.63
C VAL A 19 -1.45 -8.31 3.26
N ALA A 20 -1.35 -9.31 2.39
CA ALA A 20 -1.93 -9.24 1.06
C ALA A 20 -2.74 -10.50 0.76
N ASP A 21 -3.78 -10.33 -0.05
CA ASP A 21 -4.67 -11.37 -0.53
C ASP A 21 -5.01 -11.11 -2.01
N GLU A 22 -5.82 -11.97 -2.62
CA GLU A 22 -6.26 -11.81 -4.00
C GLU A 22 -6.92 -10.45 -4.25
N GLY A 23 -6.19 -9.54 -4.93
CA GLY A 23 -6.66 -8.21 -5.28
C GLY A 23 -6.65 -7.19 -4.14
N LEU A 24 -6.08 -7.51 -2.97
CA LEU A 24 -6.02 -6.61 -1.81
C LEU A 24 -4.65 -6.59 -1.16
N ALA A 25 -4.24 -5.42 -0.68
CA ALA A 25 -3.08 -5.29 0.20
C ALA A 25 -3.38 -4.34 1.35
N HIS A 26 -2.99 -4.72 2.56
CA HIS A 26 -3.07 -3.91 3.76
C HIS A 26 -1.66 -3.62 4.24
N LEU A 27 -1.29 -2.34 4.23
CA LEU A 27 -0.06 -1.82 4.83
C LEU A 27 -0.42 -1.20 6.17
N ALA A 28 0.21 -1.64 7.26
CA ALA A 28 0.01 -1.08 8.58
C ALA A 28 1.32 -0.55 9.17
N PHE A 29 1.26 0.60 9.85
CA PHE A 29 2.39 1.25 10.50
C PHE A 29 1.89 2.16 11.64
N TYR A 30 2.79 2.58 12.53
CA TYR A 30 2.46 3.48 13.62
C TYR A 30 2.48 4.95 13.17
N SER A 31 1.50 5.73 13.62
CA SER A 31 1.45 7.17 13.38
C SER A 31 2.41 7.91 14.32
N ASP A 32 3.06 8.98 13.85
CA ASP A 32 3.78 9.92 14.74
C ASP A 32 2.84 11.00 15.32
N ASP A 33 1.71 11.25 14.65
CA ASP A 33 0.75 12.29 15.03
C ASP A 33 0.03 12.00 16.37
N GLU A 34 -0.15 10.72 16.72
CA GLU A 34 -0.87 10.28 17.92
C GLU A 34 -0.25 9.00 18.50
N GLU A 35 -0.02 8.98 19.83
CA GLU A 35 0.51 7.81 20.54
C GLU A 35 -0.43 6.60 20.42
N ASP A 36 0.15 5.40 20.28
CA ASP A 36 -0.56 4.12 20.19
C ASP A 36 -1.56 4.00 19.02
N ILE A 37 -1.46 4.84 17.99
CA ILE A 37 -2.29 4.73 16.79
C ILE A 37 -1.56 3.92 15.71
N THR A 38 -2.21 2.84 15.25
CA THR A 38 -1.84 2.16 14.00
C THR A 38 -2.65 2.71 12.84
N VAL A 39 -1.96 3.16 11.81
CA VAL A 39 -2.51 3.49 10.49
C VAL A 39 -2.57 2.20 9.66
N ILE A 40 -3.68 2.00 8.96
CA ILE A 40 -3.88 0.91 8.02
C ILE A 40 -4.27 1.52 6.67
N VAL A 41 -3.43 1.33 5.67
CA VAL A 41 -3.71 1.68 4.28
C VAL A 41 -4.11 0.42 3.54
N THR A 42 -5.35 0.39 3.04
CA THR A 42 -5.88 -0.71 2.23
C THR A 42 -5.87 -0.32 0.77
N PHE A 43 -5.24 -1.14 -0.07
CA PHE A 43 -5.14 -0.97 -1.52
C PHE A 43 -6.08 -1.94 -2.22
N TRP A 44 -6.98 -1.40 -3.03
CA TRP A 44 -8.04 -2.13 -3.73
C TRP A 44 -7.60 -2.48 -5.15
N GLY A 45 -7.95 -3.66 -5.65
CA GLY A 45 -7.53 -4.10 -6.98
C GLY A 45 -5.99 -4.21 -7.08
N CYS A 46 -5.33 -4.60 -6.00
CA CYS A 46 -3.87 -4.71 -5.95
C CYS A 46 -3.38 -5.81 -6.91
N ALA A 47 -2.84 -5.39 -8.05
CA ALA A 47 -2.37 -6.29 -9.11
C ALA A 47 -0.92 -6.74 -8.87
N ALA A 48 -0.14 -5.97 -8.13
CA ALA A 48 1.20 -6.34 -7.71
C ALA A 48 1.70 -5.47 -6.56
N LEU A 49 2.58 -6.04 -5.74
CA LEU A 49 3.24 -5.34 -4.66
C LEU A 49 4.71 -5.76 -4.55
N ARG A 50 5.49 -4.89 -3.91
CA ARG A 50 6.86 -5.13 -3.48
C ARG A 50 6.99 -4.61 -2.06
N PHE A 51 7.51 -5.45 -1.18
CA PHE A 51 7.83 -5.08 0.19
C PHE A 51 9.20 -5.66 0.52
N GLY A 52 10.09 -4.83 1.06
CA GLY A 52 11.44 -5.28 1.35
C GLY A 52 12.32 -4.19 1.92
N ALA A 53 13.60 -4.52 2.05
CA ALA A 53 14.60 -3.58 2.53
C ALA A 53 14.60 -2.34 1.63
N GLY A 54 14.42 -1.20 2.27
CA GLY A 54 14.48 0.11 1.66
C GLY A 54 15.30 1.03 2.56
N GLY A 55 15.24 2.32 2.27
CA GLY A 55 15.88 3.32 3.10
C GLY A 55 15.73 4.69 2.48
N GLY A 56 15.24 5.63 3.25
CA GLY A 56 15.02 6.98 2.76
C GLY A 56 14.20 7.81 3.72
N LYS A 57 13.88 9.01 3.26
CA LYS A 57 12.98 9.89 3.98
C LYS A 57 11.58 9.30 3.98
N LEU A 58 10.95 9.33 5.16
CA LEU A 58 9.54 9.01 5.32
C LEU A 58 8.69 9.75 4.29
N ASP A 59 8.04 9.00 3.41
CA ASP A 59 7.23 9.57 2.34
C ASP A 59 6.17 8.57 1.87
N ALA A 60 5.01 9.10 1.50
CA ALA A 60 3.88 8.34 0.97
C ALA A 60 3.32 9.09 -0.24
N GLN A 61 3.48 8.51 -1.42
CA GLN A 61 3.19 9.19 -2.68
C GLN A 61 2.64 8.27 -3.76
N GLU A 62 1.85 8.86 -4.64
CA GLU A 62 1.50 8.30 -5.94
C GLU A 62 2.53 8.72 -6.99
N LEU A 63 3.08 7.73 -7.70
CA LEU A 63 4.08 7.89 -8.76
C LEU A 63 3.39 8.00 -10.13
N THR A 64 3.21 9.24 -10.60
CA THR A 64 2.51 9.55 -11.85
C THR A 64 3.26 9.11 -13.11
N ASP A 65 4.60 9.06 -13.05
CA ASP A 65 5.44 8.57 -14.16
C ASP A 65 6.07 7.20 -13.84
N SER A 66 5.20 6.26 -13.48
CA SER A 66 5.63 4.92 -13.09
C SER A 66 6.11 4.10 -14.29
N LYS A 67 7.44 3.96 -14.43
CA LYS A 67 8.05 3.04 -15.40
C LYS A 67 7.56 1.60 -15.25
N TRP A 68 7.27 1.19 -14.02
CA TRP A 68 6.74 -0.15 -13.73
C TRP A 68 5.33 -0.35 -14.30
N LEU A 69 4.44 0.63 -14.10
CA LEU A 69 3.09 0.61 -14.65
C LEU A 69 3.11 0.73 -16.18
N HIS A 70 3.96 1.59 -16.73
CA HIS A 70 4.12 1.73 -18.19
C HIS A 70 4.59 0.44 -18.84
N ALA A 71 5.61 -0.22 -18.28
CA ALA A 71 6.08 -1.52 -18.78
C ALA A 71 4.98 -2.59 -18.75
N ARG A 72 4.16 -2.61 -17.69
CA ARG A 72 3.03 -3.53 -17.61
C ARG A 72 1.94 -3.23 -18.63
N ARG A 73 1.61 -1.96 -18.85
CA ARG A 73 0.65 -1.55 -19.89
C ARG A 73 1.14 -1.93 -21.27
N ALA A 74 2.44 -1.73 -21.57
CA ALA A 74 3.03 -2.15 -22.83
C ALA A 74 2.93 -3.68 -23.02
N ALA A 75 3.27 -4.47 -22.01
CA ALA A 75 3.14 -5.92 -22.07
C ALA A 75 1.66 -6.37 -22.24
N ALA A 76 0.71 -5.66 -21.65
CA ALA A 76 -0.72 -5.97 -21.78
C ALA A 76 -1.26 -5.69 -23.18
N VAL A 77 -0.75 -4.66 -23.88
CA VAL A 77 -1.11 -4.36 -25.28
C VAL A 77 -0.77 -5.53 -26.20
N GLU A 78 0.37 -6.17 -25.99
CA GLU A 78 0.79 -7.35 -26.76
C GLU A 78 -0.02 -8.62 -26.39
N ALA A 79 -0.63 -8.64 -25.20
CA ALA A 79 -1.34 -9.81 -24.68
C ALA A 79 -2.81 -9.85 -25.15
N SER A 80 -3.63 -8.88 -24.74
CA SER A 80 -5.05 -8.80 -25.15
C SER A 80 -5.72 -7.46 -24.80
N PRO A 81 -6.83 -7.09 -25.46
CA PRO A 81 -7.64 -5.93 -25.08
C PRO A 81 -8.17 -6.02 -23.63
N GLU A 82 -8.50 -7.21 -23.15
CA GLU A 82 -8.96 -7.45 -21.78
C GLU A 82 -7.86 -7.15 -20.76
N ALA A 83 -6.62 -7.56 -21.05
CA ALA A 83 -5.47 -7.26 -20.20
C ALA A 83 -5.23 -5.76 -20.10
N VAL A 84 -5.37 -5.01 -21.20
CA VAL A 84 -5.26 -3.54 -21.18
C VAL A 84 -6.34 -2.92 -20.31
N ARG A 85 -7.60 -3.39 -20.42
CA ARG A 85 -8.71 -2.90 -19.60
C ARG A 85 -8.47 -3.14 -18.11
N ALA A 86 -7.92 -4.30 -17.74
CA ALA A 86 -7.61 -4.64 -16.36
C ALA A 86 -6.56 -3.71 -15.72
N LEU A 87 -5.71 -3.04 -16.51
CA LEU A 87 -4.68 -2.13 -16.00
C LEU A 87 -5.04 -0.63 -16.15
N LYS A 88 -6.25 -0.33 -16.64
CA LYS A 88 -6.66 1.04 -16.97
C LYS A 88 -6.70 1.94 -15.74
N ASN A 89 -7.21 1.42 -14.63
CA ASN A 89 -7.43 2.17 -13.39
C ASN A 89 -6.28 1.99 -12.39
N LEU A 90 -5.24 1.22 -12.71
CA LEU A 90 -4.12 1.05 -11.79
C LEU A 90 -3.30 2.33 -11.65
N HIS A 91 -3.01 2.65 -10.40
CA HIS A 91 -2.11 3.69 -9.95
C HIS A 91 -0.89 3.06 -9.28
N HIS A 92 0.25 3.77 -9.24
CA HIS A 92 1.44 3.31 -8.53
C HIS A 92 1.60 4.06 -7.21
N TYR A 93 1.48 3.34 -6.11
CA TYR A 93 1.68 3.87 -4.75
C TYR A 93 3.02 3.44 -4.20
N SER A 94 3.73 4.37 -3.56
CA SER A 94 5.04 4.14 -2.94
C SER A 94 5.06 4.73 -1.53
N PHE A 95 5.54 3.92 -0.59
CA PHE A 95 5.74 4.25 0.81
C PHE A 95 7.19 3.95 1.17
N THR A 96 7.87 4.93 1.73
CA THR A 96 9.24 4.80 2.21
C THR A 96 9.25 4.93 3.73
N PHE A 97 9.86 3.95 4.37
CA PHE A 97 10.09 3.85 5.81
C PHE A 97 11.59 3.94 6.09
N PRO A 98 12.04 4.15 7.35
CA PRO A 98 13.46 4.31 7.65
C PRO A 98 14.34 3.15 7.17
N ALA A 99 13.82 1.92 7.26
CA ALA A 99 14.52 0.69 6.85
C ALA A 99 13.79 -0.14 5.78
N TRP A 100 12.59 0.29 5.36
CA TRP A 100 11.71 -0.51 4.52
C TRP A 100 11.12 0.33 3.40
N SER A 101 10.75 -0.32 2.30
CA SER A 101 9.88 0.30 1.29
C SER A 101 8.73 -0.62 0.95
N PHE A 102 7.61 -0.01 0.62
CA PHE A 102 6.44 -0.66 0.08
C PHE A 102 6.04 0.04 -1.21
N GLU A 103 5.84 -0.73 -2.26
CA GLU A 103 5.30 -0.25 -3.54
C GLU A 103 4.17 -1.17 -3.99
N CYS A 104 3.10 -0.61 -4.53
CA CYS A 104 2.05 -1.43 -5.15
C CYS A 104 1.39 -0.75 -6.35
N LEU A 105 0.83 -1.59 -7.23
CA LEU A 105 -0.06 -1.18 -8.30
C LEU A 105 -1.48 -1.56 -7.91
N ALA A 106 -2.35 -0.56 -7.71
CA ALA A 106 -3.71 -0.76 -7.23
C ALA A 106 -4.68 0.27 -7.84
N ASP A 107 -5.97 -0.05 -7.87
CA ASP A 107 -7.03 0.82 -8.41
C ASP A 107 -7.30 2.03 -7.50
N GLY A 108 -7.01 1.89 -6.20
CA GLY A 108 -7.23 2.95 -5.22
C GLY A 108 -6.76 2.52 -3.83
N TYR A 109 -6.90 3.44 -2.87
CA TYR A 109 -6.61 3.16 -1.47
C TYR A 109 -7.64 3.80 -0.53
N THR A 110 -7.72 3.25 0.69
CA THR A 110 -8.44 3.84 1.82
C THR A 110 -7.58 3.77 3.06
N VAL A 111 -7.68 4.77 3.94
CA VAL A 111 -6.93 4.85 5.19
C VAL A 111 -7.87 4.67 6.38
N LYS A 112 -7.44 3.88 7.37
CA LYS A 112 -8.13 3.72 8.66
C LYS A 112 -7.10 3.83 9.78
N THR A 113 -7.50 4.36 10.92
CA THR A 113 -6.70 4.36 12.15
C THR A 113 -7.32 3.42 13.18
N ARG A 114 -6.47 2.75 13.97
CA ARG A 114 -6.90 1.87 15.07
C ARG A 114 -6.01 2.12 16.31
N PRO A 115 -6.60 2.47 17.47
CA PRO A 115 -5.85 2.64 18.71
C PRO A 115 -5.49 1.31 19.37
N GLY A 116 -4.28 1.21 19.92
CA GLY A 116 -3.85 0.12 20.79
C GLY A 116 -3.61 -1.23 20.12
N HIS A 117 -3.63 -1.31 18.79
CA HIS A 117 -3.28 -2.53 18.05
C HIS A 117 -1.85 -2.41 17.49
N THR A 118 -1.14 -3.53 17.37
CA THR A 118 0.11 -3.57 16.61
C THR A 118 -0.17 -3.58 15.10
N PRO A 119 0.77 -3.13 14.24
CA PRO A 119 0.62 -3.14 12.79
C PRO A 119 0.21 -4.50 12.23
N LEU A 120 0.89 -5.57 12.65
CA LEU A 120 0.59 -6.91 12.17
C LEU A 120 -0.82 -7.36 12.57
N LYS A 121 -1.20 -7.17 13.83
CA LYS A 121 -2.55 -7.52 14.30
C LYS A 121 -3.61 -6.74 13.56
N SER A 122 -3.41 -5.43 13.40
CA SER A 122 -4.33 -4.55 12.67
C SER A 122 -4.56 -4.97 11.23
N ALA A 123 -3.48 -5.29 10.50
CA ALA A 123 -3.55 -5.73 9.12
C ALA A 123 -4.23 -7.11 9.00
N SER A 124 -3.94 -8.04 9.92
CA SER A 124 -4.57 -9.36 9.95
C SER A 124 -6.05 -9.31 10.32
N ASP A 125 -6.44 -8.55 11.35
CA ASP A 125 -7.83 -8.42 11.78
C ASP A 125 -8.70 -7.89 10.62
N LEU A 126 -8.21 -6.88 9.89
CA LEU A 126 -8.94 -6.30 8.76
C LEU A 126 -9.07 -7.28 7.57
N ALA A 127 -8.02 -8.04 7.29
CA ALA A 127 -8.06 -9.06 6.25
C ALA A 127 -9.05 -10.18 6.58
N GLN A 128 -9.23 -10.52 7.86
CA GLN A 128 -10.20 -11.51 8.32
C GLN A 128 -11.64 -10.97 8.26
N ASP A 129 -11.87 -9.74 8.73
CA ASP A 129 -13.20 -9.10 8.72
C ASP A 129 -13.79 -9.06 7.30
N MET A 130 -12.96 -8.83 6.29
CA MET A 130 -13.41 -8.77 4.89
C MET A 130 -13.67 -10.12 4.23
N ARG A 131 -13.17 -11.23 4.78
CA ARG A 131 -13.47 -12.59 4.29
C ARG A 131 -14.78 -13.14 4.84
N GLY A 132 -15.35 -12.49 5.86
CA GLY A 132 -16.60 -12.90 6.53
C GLY A 132 -17.88 -12.24 6.00
N VAL A 133 -17.78 -11.43 4.93
CA VAL A 133 -18.89 -10.74 4.25
C VAL A 133 -19.10 -11.36 2.87
#